data_AF-A0A434LDK2-F1
#
_entry.id   AF-A0A434LDK2-F1
#
_cell.length_a   1.000
_cell.length_b   1.000
_cell.length_c   1.000
_cell.angle_alpha   90.00
_cell.angle_beta   90.00
_cell.angle_gamma   90.00
#
_symmetry.space_group_name_H-M   'P 1'
#
loop_
_entity.id
_entity.type
_entity.pdbx_description
1 polymer ?
#
loop_
_entity_poly.entity_id
_entity_poly.type
_entity_poly.pdbx_seq_one_letter_code
_entity_poly.pdbx_strand_id
1 'polypeptide(L)'
;LGMALRAARAQVHENYIVAQTKDSLVIVDQHAAHERLVYEALKNALHARAVPSQMLLLPEIVDLPEEDAERLAMHSRTLARFGLAVERFGPGAVAVRETPSMLGETNVQQLVRDLADEIADNDTVDTLKERLDKIAATMACHGSVRSGRLLKAEEMNALLRQMEATPGSGTCNHGRPTYIELKLADIERLFGRQ
;
A
#
# COMPACT_ATOMS: atom_id res chain seq x y z
N LEU A 1 7.63 9.35 -15.72
CA LEU A 1 6.44 10.17 -16.07
C LEU A 1 6.82 11.63 -15.89
N GLY A 2 6.61 12.49 -16.90
CA GLY A 2 7.02 13.91 -16.89
C GLY A 2 5.92 14.87 -16.40
N MET A 3 4.97 14.40 -15.59
CA MET A 3 3.91 15.25 -15.04
C MET A 3 4.37 15.84 -13.71
N ALA A 4 4.63 17.14 -13.68
CA ALA A 4 4.77 17.89 -12.43
C ALA A 4 3.36 18.22 -11.92
N LEU A 5 2.82 17.35 -11.06
CA LEU A 5 1.62 17.61 -10.27
C LEU A 5 1.89 18.84 -9.41
N ARG A 6 1.07 19.88 -9.58
CA ARG A 6 1.08 21.01 -8.65
C ARG A 6 0.36 20.61 -7.36
N ALA A 7 0.23 21.57 -6.44
CA ALA A 7 -0.42 21.33 -5.18
C ALA A 7 -1.86 20.79 -5.34
N ALA A 8 -2.24 19.89 -4.43
CA ALA A 8 -3.61 19.44 -4.26
C ALA A 8 -4.55 20.65 -4.07
N ARG A 9 -5.71 20.60 -4.70
CA ARG A 9 -6.74 21.66 -4.66
C ARG A 9 -7.86 21.31 -3.70
N ALA A 10 -8.30 20.06 -3.71
CA ALA A 10 -9.38 19.58 -2.86
C ALA A 10 -9.33 18.06 -2.72
N GLN A 11 -9.96 17.57 -1.67
CA GLN A 11 -10.42 16.19 -1.58
C GLN A 11 -11.91 16.14 -1.87
N VAL A 12 -12.36 15.17 -2.66
CA VAL A 12 -13.74 15.01 -3.10
C VAL A 12 -14.23 13.63 -2.71
N HIS A 13 -15.39 13.57 -2.05
CA HIS A 13 -15.99 12.33 -1.54
C HIS A 13 -15.03 11.46 -0.71
N GLU A 14 -14.10 12.10 -0.01
CA GLU A 14 -13.12 11.42 0.86
C GLU A 14 -12.24 10.37 0.18
N ASN A 15 -12.26 10.33 -1.17
CA ASN A 15 -11.67 9.27 -1.99
C ASN A 15 -10.82 9.79 -3.13
N TYR A 16 -11.13 11.00 -3.61
CA TYR A 16 -10.45 11.57 -4.76
C TYR A 16 -9.69 12.81 -4.36
N ILE A 17 -8.42 12.89 -4.77
CA ILE A 17 -7.64 14.13 -4.69
C ILE A 17 -7.70 14.80 -6.04
N VAL A 18 -8.15 16.05 -6.05
CA VAL A 18 -8.10 16.90 -7.23
C VAL A 18 -6.82 17.71 -7.18
N ALA A 19 -5.99 17.58 -8.22
CA ALA A 19 -4.78 18.34 -8.43
C ALA A 19 -4.81 19.00 -9.82
N GLN A 20 -3.84 19.85 -10.09
CA GLN A 20 -3.67 20.44 -11.41
C GLN A 20 -2.22 20.35 -11.85
N THR A 21 -1.98 20.25 -13.15
CA THR A 21 -0.65 20.48 -13.73
C THR A 21 -0.59 21.90 -14.29
N LYS A 22 0.32 22.16 -15.22
CA LYS A 22 0.33 23.39 -16.00
C LYS A 22 -0.88 23.47 -16.94
N ASP A 23 -1.23 22.34 -17.56
CA ASP A 23 -2.15 22.30 -18.71
C ASP A 23 -3.29 21.28 -18.54
N SER A 24 -3.48 20.71 -17.34
CA SER A 24 -4.49 19.66 -17.07
C SER A 24 -5.05 19.71 -15.64
N LEU A 25 -6.27 19.20 -15.47
CA LEU A 25 -6.84 18.77 -14.20
C LEU A 25 -6.51 17.28 -13.98
N VAL A 26 -6.11 16.91 -12.76
CA VAL A 26 -5.81 15.52 -12.41
C VAL A 26 -6.70 15.08 -11.26
N ILE A 27 -7.35 13.94 -11.42
CA ILE A 27 -8.17 13.31 -10.38
C ILE A 27 -7.47 12.02 -9.98
N VAL A 28 -7.00 11.95 -8.74
CA VAL A 28 -6.28 10.80 -8.18
C VAL A 28 -7.23 10.01 -7.30
N ASP A 29 -7.33 8.69 -7.53
CA ASP A 29 -7.91 7.76 -6.57
C ASP A 29 -6.90 7.58 -5.42
N GLN A 30 -7.19 8.17 -4.28
CA GLN A 30 -6.25 8.21 -3.15
C GLN A 30 -5.93 6.82 -2.63
N HIS A 31 -6.90 5.90 -2.66
CA HIS A 31 -6.80 4.58 -2.10
C HIS A 31 -5.94 3.71 -3.01
N ALA A 32 -6.29 3.66 -4.30
CA ALA A 32 -5.52 2.93 -5.30
C ALA A 32 -4.08 3.46 -5.42
N ALA A 33 -3.90 4.79 -5.32
CA ALA A 33 -2.57 5.39 -5.29
C ALA A 33 -1.78 4.96 -4.05
N HIS A 34 -2.39 4.98 -2.87
CA HIS A 34 -1.73 4.59 -1.63
C HIS A 34 -1.32 3.12 -1.63
N GLU A 35 -2.23 2.20 -1.98
CA GLU A 35 -1.92 0.76 -2.12
C GLU A 35 -0.76 0.54 -3.09
N ARG A 36 -0.75 1.27 -4.21
CA ARG A 36 0.32 1.15 -5.20
C ARG A 36 1.67 1.59 -4.66
N LEU A 37 1.70 2.69 -3.90
CA LEU A 37 2.93 3.19 -3.27
C LEU A 37 3.45 2.22 -2.20
N VAL A 38 2.55 1.64 -1.40
CA VAL A 38 2.89 0.62 -0.40
C VAL A 38 3.47 -0.63 -1.06
N TYR A 39 2.81 -1.14 -2.10
CA TYR A 39 3.27 -2.29 -2.85
C TYR A 39 4.67 -2.08 -3.44
N GLU A 40 4.92 -0.94 -4.10
CA GLU A 40 6.23 -0.64 -4.69
C GLU A 40 7.33 -0.48 -3.61
N ALA A 41 7.01 0.09 -2.44
CA ALA A 41 7.96 0.17 -1.34
C ALA A 41 8.33 -1.21 -0.79
N LEU A 42 7.34 -2.09 -0.59
CA LEU A 42 7.54 -3.47 -0.13
C LEU A 42 8.38 -4.27 -1.12
N LYS A 43 8.06 -4.17 -2.42
CA LYS A 43 8.82 -4.82 -3.48
C LYS A 43 10.27 -4.35 -3.52
N ASN A 44 10.51 -3.05 -3.39
CA ASN A 44 11.86 -2.50 -3.35
C ASN A 44 12.63 -2.95 -2.10
N ALA A 45 11.95 -3.16 -0.98
CA ALA A 45 12.58 -3.61 0.26
C ALA A 45 13.22 -4.99 0.18
N LEU A 46 12.89 -5.80 -0.84
CA LEU A 46 13.56 -7.08 -1.13
C LEU A 46 14.98 -6.92 -1.68
N HIS A 47 15.26 -5.82 -2.36
CA HIS A 47 16.56 -5.59 -3.00
C HIS A 47 17.32 -4.41 -2.38
N ALA A 48 16.63 -3.59 -1.60
CA ALA A 48 17.16 -2.41 -0.94
C ALA A 48 17.02 -2.52 0.60
N ARG A 49 16.89 -1.37 1.26
CA ARG A 49 16.67 -1.26 2.71
C ARG A 49 15.30 -1.80 3.09
N ALA A 50 15.19 -2.34 4.30
CA ALA A 50 13.93 -2.75 4.88
C ALA A 50 12.95 -1.56 4.95
N VAL A 51 11.65 -1.85 4.86
CA VAL A 51 10.59 -0.86 5.08
C VAL A 51 10.64 -0.40 6.54
N PRO A 52 10.56 0.92 6.81
CA PRO A 52 10.43 1.41 8.17
C PRO A 52 9.25 0.76 8.89
N SER A 53 9.50 0.28 10.11
CA SER A 53 8.51 -0.33 10.97
C SER A 53 8.12 0.60 12.13
N GLN A 54 6.91 0.41 12.63
CA GLN A 54 6.37 1.05 13.82
C GLN A 54 6.16 -0.03 14.88
N MET A 55 6.77 0.18 16.04
CA MET A 55 6.58 -0.71 17.20
C MET A 55 5.18 -0.52 17.78
N LEU A 56 4.51 -1.63 18.07
CA LEU A 56 3.22 -1.62 18.76
C LEU A 56 3.44 -1.30 20.24
N LEU A 57 2.49 -0.58 20.85
CA LEU A 57 2.52 -0.28 22.28
C LEU A 57 2.49 -1.56 23.13
N LEU A 58 1.72 -2.55 22.67
CA LEU A 58 1.66 -3.90 23.22
C LEU A 58 1.79 -4.88 22.06
N PRO A 59 2.55 -5.98 22.20
CA PRO A 59 2.54 -7.04 21.20
C PRO A 59 1.12 -7.57 20.99
N GLU A 60 0.74 -7.76 19.73
CA GLU A 60 -0.55 -8.33 19.38
C GLU A 60 -0.41 -9.83 19.17
N ILE A 61 -1.16 -10.62 19.93
CA ILE A 61 -1.17 -12.07 19.82
C ILE A 61 -2.29 -12.46 18.85
N VAL A 62 -1.93 -13.19 17.79
CA VAL A 62 -2.87 -13.66 16.78
C VAL A 62 -2.93 -15.18 16.85
N ASP A 63 -4.08 -15.70 17.25
CA ASP A 63 -4.37 -17.14 17.24
C ASP A 63 -4.58 -17.65 15.81
N LEU A 64 -3.93 -18.77 15.48
CA LEU A 64 -3.87 -19.39 14.16
C LEU A 64 -3.78 -20.92 14.31
N PRO A 65 -4.10 -21.71 13.27
CA PRO A 65 -3.68 -23.10 13.19
C PRO A 65 -2.15 -23.25 13.40
N GLU A 66 -1.72 -24.34 14.04
CA GLU A 66 -0.30 -24.54 14.38
C GLU A 66 0.62 -24.52 13.17
N GLU A 67 0.17 -25.09 12.05
CA GLU A 67 0.91 -25.08 10.80
C GLU A 67 1.06 -23.67 10.21
N ASP A 68 0.06 -22.80 10.38
CA ASP A 68 0.10 -21.42 9.89
C ASP A 68 1.06 -20.57 10.74
N ALA A 69 1.02 -20.76 12.05
CA ALA A 69 1.97 -20.13 12.97
C ALA A 69 3.41 -20.57 12.67
N GLU A 70 3.62 -21.86 12.35
CA GLU A 70 4.90 -22.38 11.88
C GLU A 70 5.36 -21.74 10.56
N ARG A 71 4.50 -21.73 9.55
CA ARG A 71 4.79 -21.14 8.23
C ARG A 71 5.16 -19.66 8.34
N LEU A 72 4.39 -18.87 9.08
CA LEU A 72 4.72 -17.46 9.31
C LEU A 72 6.07 -17.29 10.01
N ALA A 73 6.36 -18.10 11.03
CA ALA A 73 7.63 -18.03 11.74
C ALA A 73 8.83 -18.40 10.84
N MET A 74 8.67 -19.35 9.92
CA MET A 74 9.69 -19.67 8.91
C MET A 74 9.98 -18.47 7.98
N HIS A 75 8.98 -17.63 7.73
CA HIS A 75 9.10 -16.42 6.91
C HIS A 75 9.40 -15.13 7.70
N SER A 76 9.54 -15.19 9.02
CA SER A 76 9.75 -14.04 9.92
C SER A 76 10.85 -13.08 9.46
N ARG A 77 11.99 -13.60 8.97
CA ARG A 77 13.09 -12.77 8.47
C ARG A 77 12.71 -11.95 7.23
N THR A 78 11.92 -12.52 6.33
CA THR A 78 11.41 -11.82 5.15
C THR A 78 10.37 -10.79 5.57
N LEU A 79 9.42 -11.17 6.41
CA LEU A 79 8.39 -10.26 6.94
C LEU A 79 9.01 -9.07 7.69
N ALA A 80 10.10 -9.29 8.44
CA ALA A 80 10.85 -8.23 9.10
C ALA A 80 11.44 -7.22 8.10
N ARG A 81 11.82 -7.64 6.89
CA ARG A 81 12.26 -6.69 5.84
C ARG A 81 11.11 -5.85 5.30
N PHE A 82 9.90 -6.37 5.37
CA PHE A 82 8.67 -5.62 5.07
C PHE A 82 8.21 -4.75 6.24
N GLY A 83 8.94 -4.74 7.36
CA GLY A 83 8.60 -3.98 8.55
C GLY A 83 7.56 -4.67 9.45
N LEU A 84 7.30 -5.97 9.23
CA LEU A 84 6.40 -6.78 10.04
C LEU A 84 7.20 -7.76 10.91
N ALA A 85 7.32 -7.47 12.21
CA ALA A 85 8.05 -8.33 13.13
C ALA A 85 7.10 -9.35 13.78
N VAL A 86 7.23 -10.62 13.36
CA VAL A 86 6.41 -11.75 13.81
C VAL A 86 7.32 -12.82 14.43
N GLU A 87 6.91 -13.36 15.58
CA GLU A 87 7.56 -14.51 16.22
C GLU A 87 6.52 -15.52 16.73
N ARG A 88 6.89 -16.79 16.89
CA ARG A 88 5.98 -17.79 17.48
C ARG A 88 5.63 -17.43 18.92
N PHE A 89 4.38 -17.67 19.27
CA PHE A 89 3.86 -17.54 20.64
C PHE A 89 3.11 -18.81 21.02
N GLY A 90 3.86 -19.85 21.40
CA GLY A 90 3.29 -21.20 21.56
C GLY A 90 3.00 -21.88 20.21
N PRO A 91 2.27 -23.01 20.21
CA PRO A 91 2.02 -23.78 18.99
C PRO A 91 1.00 -23.11 18.05
N GLY A 92 -0.10 -22.57 18.59
CA GLY A 92 -1.23 -22.07 17.80
C GLY A 92 -1.35 -20.55 17.73
N ALA A 93 -0.25 -19.80 17.85
CA ALA A 93 -0.28 -18.35 17.75
C ALA A 93 1.07 -17.74 17.35
N VAL A 94 1.01 -16.51 16.87
CA VAL A 94 2.17 -15.64 16.69
C VAL A 94 2.00 -14.33 17.45
N ALA A 95 3.12 -13.76 17.90
CA ALA A 95 3.16 -12.41 18.45
C ALA A 95 3.68 -11.44 17.38
N VAL A 96 2.94 -10.36 17.15
CA VAL A 96 3.37 -9.24 16.31
C VAL A 96 3.86 -8.11 17.19
N ARG A 97 5.08 -7.62 16.94
CA ARG A 97 5.70 -6.52 17.70
C ARG A 97 5.80 -5.23 16.92
N GLU A 98 5.89 -5.33 15.61
CA GLU A 98 6.07 -4.19 14.72
C GLU A 98 5.26 -4.39 13.45
N THR A 99 4.72 -3.30 12.92
CA THR A 99 4.02 -3.25 11.64
C THR A 99 4.68 -2.23 10.72
N PRO A 100 4.58 -2.35 9.38
CA PRO A 100 5.16 -1.36 8.47
C PRO A 100 4.53 0.01 8.73
N SER A 101 5.35 1.06 8.98
CA SER A 101 4.85 2.38 9.37
C SER A 101 3.95 3.01 8.31
N MET A 102 4.18 2.66 7.04
CA MET A 102 3.38 3.14 5.93
C MET A 102 1.96 2.56 5.87
N LEU A 103 1.66 1.50 6.62
CA LEU A 103 0.29 1.00 6.76
C LEU A 103 -0.53 1.86 7.73
N GLY A 104 0.09 2.70 8.56
CA GLY A 104 -0.62 3.49 9.57
C GLY A 104 -1.40 2.61 10.55
N GLU A 105 -2.64 3.01 10.85
CA GLU A 105 -3.58 2.19 11.62
C GLU A 105 -4.01 0.96 10.80
N THR A 106 -3.52 -0.22 11.20
CA THR A 106 -3.80 -1.48 10.52
C THR A 106 -4.52 -2.47 11.44
N ASN A 107 -5.35 -3.34 10.86
CA ASN A 107 -5.92 -4.46 11.59
C ASN A 107 -4.91 -5.61 11.53
N VAL A 108 -4.08 -5.73 12.57
CA VAL A 108 -2.98 -6.70 12.62
C VAL A 108 -3.49 -8.14 12.57
N GLN A 109 -4.58 -8.46 13.29
CA GLN A 109 -5.17 -9.81 13.23
C GLN A 109 -5.52 -10.21 11.81
N GLN A 110 -6.20 -9.33 11.06
CA GLN A 110 -6.60 -9.63 9.69
C GLN A 110 -5.38 -9.72 8.77
N LEU A 111 -4.43 -8.79 8.89
CA LEU A 111 -3.18 -8.81 8.14
C LEU A 111 -2.43 -10.14 8.31
N VAL A 112 -2.28 -10.61 9.55
CA VAL A 112 -1.56 -11.85 9.84
C VAL A 112 -2.30 -13.08 9.29
N ARG A 113 -3.63 -13.11 9.38
CA ARG A 113 -4.44 -14.20 8.84
C ARG A 113 -4.38 -14.25 7.31
N ASP A 114 -4.57 -13.11 6.66
CA ASP A 114 -4.50 -13.04 5.19
C ASP A 114 -3.09 -13.39 4.68
N LEU A 115 -2.04 -13.05 5.44
CA LEU A 115 -0.67 -13.48 5.15
C LEU A 115 -0.46 -14.99 5.35
N ALA A 116 -1.06 -15.59 6.39
CA ALA A 116 -0.99 -17.03 6.60
C ALA A 116 -1.63 -17.79 5.44
N ASP A 117 -2.83 -17.36 5.04
CA ASP A 117 -3.57 -17.93 3.91
C ASP A 117 -2.77 -17.77 2.60
N GLU A 118 -2.25 -16.56 2.32
CA GLU A 118 -1.45 -16.32 1.11
C GLU A 118 -0.17 -17.17 1.08
N ILE A 119 0.50 -17.35 2.21
CA ILE A 119 1.71 -18.20 2.28
C ILE A 119 1.33 -19.67 2.06
N ALA A 120 0.21 -20.12 2.62
CA ALA A 120 -0.29 -21.48 2.49
C ALA A 120 -0.58 -21.84 1.03
N ASP A 121 -1.33 -20.99 0.33
CA ASP A 121 -1.78 -21.22 -1.04
C ASP A 121 -0.63 -21.27 -2.06
N ASN A 122 0.48 -20.60 -1.76
CA ASN A 122 1.61 -20.45 -2.67
C ASN A 122 2.85 -21.22 -2.27
N ASP A 123 2.73 -22.15 -1.30
CA ASP A 123 3.90 -22.85 -0.75
C ASP A 123 4.52 -23.86 -1.76
N THR A 124 3.77 -24.28 -2.78
CA THR A 124 4.12 -25.47 -3.59
C THR A 124 4.39 -25.24 -5.08
N VAL A 125 4.02 -24.09 -5.67
CA VAL A 125 4.05 -23.94 -7.16
C VAL A 125 4.73 -22.65 -7.67
N ASP A 126 4.91 -21.64 -6.83
CA ASP A 126 5.41 -20.33 -7.27
C ASP A 126 6.93 -20.19 -7.18
N THR A 127 7.51 -19.38 -8.08
CA THR A 127 8.88 -18.92 -7.87
C THR A 127 8.95 -18.04 -6.62
N LEU A 128 10.13 -17.99 -5.96
CA LEU A 128 10.34 -17.13 -4.79
C LEU A 128 9.92 -15.67 -5.05
N LYS A 129 10.15 -15.18 -6.28
CA LYS A 129 9.79 -13.81 -6.67
C LYS A 129 8.27 -13.61 -6.68
N GLU A 130 7.52 -14.51 -7.31
CA GLU A 130 6.05 -14.42 -7.39
C GLU A 130 5.41 -14.49 -6.01
N ARG A 131 5.90 -15.39 -5.16
CA ARG A 131 5.44 -15.48 -3.76
C ARG A 131 5.65 -14.16 -3.00
N LEU A 132 6.82 -13.53 -3.16
CA LEU A 132 7.12 -12.27 -2.49
C LEU A 132 6.29 -11.10 -3.04
N ASP A 133 6.04 -11.08 -4.36
CA ASP A 133 5.15 -10.09 -4.98
C ASP A 133 3.72 -10.25 -4.45
N LYS A 134 3.23 -11.48 -4.25
CA LYS A 134 1.92 -11.76 -3.64
C LYS A 134 1.82 -11.30 -2.19
N ILE A 135 2.80 -11.65 -1.35
CA ILE A 135 2.87 -11.17 0.05
C ILE A 135 2.86 -9.64 0.10
N ALA A 136 3.65 -8.98 -0.75
CA ALA A 136 3.69 -7.52 -0.81
C ALA A 136 2.34 -6.92 -1.24
N ALA A 137 1.62 -7.55 -2.16
CA ALA A 137 0.29 -7.14 -2.57
C ALA A 137 -0.72 -7.27 -1.43
N THR A 138 -0.74 -8.42 -0.72
CA THR A 138 -1.61 -8.65 0.44
C THR A 138 -1.37 -7.58 1.50
N MET A 139 -0.12 -7.34 1.90
CA MET A 139 0.23 -6.31 2.88
C MET A 139 -0.22 -4.90 2.46
N ALA A 140 -0.09 -4.57 1.16
CA ALA A 140 -0.47 -3.25 0.66
C ALA A 140 -1.97 -2.95 0.80
N CYS A 141 -2.83 -3.97 0.74
CA CYS A 141 -4.28 -3.85 0.94
C CYS A 141 -4.68 -3.57 2.40
N HIS A 142 -3.77 -3.73 3.37
CA HIS A 142 -4.04 -3.51 4.80
C HIS A 142 -3.70 -2.09 5.30
N GLY A 143 -3.39 -1.16 4.40
CA GLY A 143 -3.07 0.23 4.74
C GLY A 143 -4.27 1.06 5.21
N SER A 144 -4.00 2.04 6.07
CA SER A 144 -5.00 2.90 6.72
C SER A 144 -5.59 4.00 5.84
N VAL A 145 -5.04 4.25 4.64
CA VAL A 145 -5.76 5.04 3.62
C VAL A 145 -6.85 4.16 3.01
N ARG A 146 -7.81 3.82 3.87
CA ARG A 146 -9.09 3.28 3.47
C ARG A 146 -9.83 4.37 2.71
N SER A 147 -10.69 3.93 1.79
CA SER A 147 -11.78 4.75 1.27
C SER A 147 -12.47 5.48 2.45
N GLY A 148 -12.62 6.81 2.36
CA GLY A 148 -13.32 7.61 3.38
C GLY A 148 -12.46 8.41 4.36
N ARG A 149 -11.12 8.33 4.35
CA ARG A 149 -10.29 9.15 5.27
C ARG A 149 -10.12 10.57 4.75
N LEU A 150 -10.47 11.57 5.55
CA LEU A 150 -10.15 12.97 5.27
C LEU A 150 -8.64 13.24 5.41
N LEU A 151 -8.04 13.83 4.37
CA LEU A 151 -6.62 14.17 4.31
C LEU A 151 -6.41 15.67 4.49
N LYS A 152 -5.39 16.04 5.26
CA LYS A 152 -4.87 17.41 5.28
C LYS A 152 -4.22 17.74 3.95
N ALA A 153 -4.15 19.03 3.62
CA ALA A 153 -3.50 19.50 2.39
C ALA A 153 -2.04 19.02 2.27
N GLU A 154 -1.30 18.98 3.38
CA GLU A 154 0.07 18.47 3.42
C GLU A 154 0.14 16.97 3.10
N GLU A 155 -0.78 16.16 3.63
CA GLU A 155 -0.85 14.72 3.37
C GLU A 155 -1.20 14.45 1.90
N MET A 156 -2.15 15.19 1.33
CA MET A 156 -2.47 15.10 -0.10
C MET A 156 -1.25 15.44 -0.96
N ASN A 157 -0.54 16.53 -0.66
CA ASN A 157 0.66 16.91 -1.40
C ASN A 157 1.79 15.88 -1.26
N ALA A 158 1.97 15.30 -0.07
CA ALA A 158 2.94 14.25 0.15
C ALA A 158 2.64 13.02 -0.71
N LEU A 159 1.37 12.59 -0.79
CA LEU A 159 0.93 11.49 -1.65
C LEU A 159 1.25 11.78 -3.13
N LEU A 160 0.90 12.97 -3.62
CA LEU A 160 1.17 13.37 -5.02
C LEU A 160 2.68 13.34 -5.33
N ARG A 161 3.52 13.82 -4.42
CA ARG A 161 4.99 13.80 -4.58
C ARG A 161 5.54 12.37 -4.59
N GLN A 162 4.99 11.49 -3.74
CA GLN A 162 5.36 10.08 -3.74
C GLN A 162 4.97 9.40 -5.06
N MET A 163 3.78 9.71 -5.61
CA MET A 163 3.34 9.19 -6.91
C MET A 163 4.27 9.61 -8.05
N GLU A 164 4.73 10.87 -8.08
CA GLU A 164 5.70 11.34 -9.08
C GLU A 164 7.04 10.60 -9.01
N ALA A 165 7.51 10.34 -7.79
CA ALA A 165 8.78 9.68 -7.55
C ALA A 165 8.74 8.16 -7.79
N THR A 166 7.54 7.55 -7.84
CA THR A 166 7.37 6.09 -7.92
C THR A 166 7.07 5.65 -9.35
N PRO A 167 7.96 4.90 -10.01
CA PRO A 167 7.69 4.32 -11.32
C PRO A 167 6.47 3.40 -11.30
N GLY A 168 5.62 3.48 -12.33
CA GLY A 168 4.42 2.63 -12.43
C GLY A 168 3.33 2.98 -11.41
N SER A 169 3.38 4.15 -10.77
CA SER A 169 2.33 4.62 -9.87
C SER A 169 0.97 4.84 -10.54
N GLY A 170 0.92 4.96 -11.88
CA GLY A 170 -0.28 5.24 -12.66
C GLY A 170 -1.28 4.08 -12.79
N THR A 171 -0.90 2.87 -12.38
CA THR A 171 -1.75 1.67 -12.48
C THR A 171 -1.74 0.94 -11.15
N CYS A 172 -2.91 0.58 -10.63
CA CYS A 172 -3.03 -0.18 -9.39
C CYS A 172 -2.68 -1.66 -9.60
N ASN A 173 -2.63 -2.43 -8.52
CA ASN A 173 -2.28 -3.86 -8.56
C ASN A 173 -3.28 -4.70 -9.38
N HIS A 174 -4.48 -4.19 -9.63
CA HIS A 174 -5.55 -4.83 -10.43
C HIS A 174 -5.65 -4.28 -11.87
N GLY A 175 -4.69 -3.46 -12.32
CA GLY A 175 -4.66 -2.94 -13.69
C GLY A 175 -5.53 -1.70 -13.94
N ARG A 176 -6.23 -1.16 -12.92
CA ARG A 176 -7.01 0.07 -13.04
C ARG A 176 -6.10 1.31 -12.92
N PRO A 177 -6.43 2.44 -13.57
CA PRO A 177 -5.67 3.66 -13.38
C PRO A 177 -5.79 4.18 -11.94
N THR A 178 -4.70 4.67 -11.37
CA THR A 178 -4.70 5.36 -10.05
C THR A 178 -5.00 6.84 -10.17
N TYR A 179 -4.91 7.40 -11.38
CA TYR A 179 -5.31 8.77 -11.66
C TYR A 179 -5.87 8.90 -13.08
N ILE A 180 -6.69 9.93 -13.28
CA ILE A 180 -7.19 10.36 -14.58
C ILE A 180 -6.70 11.78 -14.83
N GLU A 181 -6.25 12.06 -16.04
CA GLU A 181 -5.86 13.39 -16.50
C GLU A 181 -6.89 13.92 -17.51
N LEU A 182 -7.39 15.13 -17.26
CA LEU A 182 -8.26 15.87 -18.17
C LEU A 182 -7.50 17.11 -18.65
N LYS A 183 -7.17 17.17 -19.94
CA LYS A 183 -6.46 18.33 -20.50
C LYS A 183 -7.34 19.57 -20.43
N LEU A 184 -6.72 20.72 -20.20
CA LEU A 184 -7.42 22.00 -20.12
C LEU A 184 -8.22 22.29 -21.41
N ALA A 185 -7.63 22.02 -22.58
CA ALA A 185 -8.31 22.19 -23.87
C ALA A 185 -9.57 21.31 -24.00
N ASP A 186 -9.54 20.08 -23.46
CA ASP A 186 -10.72 19.20 -23.47
C ASP A 186 -11.82 19.74 -22.55
N ILE A 187 -11.44 20.29 -21.39
CA ILE A 187 -12.37 20.94 -20.46
C ILE A 187 -12.97 22.20 -21.10
N GLU A 188 -12.15 23.05 -21.72
CA GLU A 188 -12.60 24.28 -22.40
C GLU A 188 -13.63 23.97 -23.49
N ARG A 189 -13.40 22.90 -24.26
CA ARG A 189 -14.34 22.41 -25.28
C ARG A 189 -15.68 22.00 -24.70
N LEU A 190 -15.73 21.43 -23.50
CA LEU A 190 -17.00 21.08 -22.82
C LEU A 190 -17.83 22.33 -22.47
N PHE A 191 -17.18 23.48 -22.28
CA PHE A 191 -17.83 24.78 -22.07
C PHE A 191 -18.09 25.55 -23.37
N GLY A 192 -17.83 24.95 -24.54
CA GLY A 192 -17.99 25.61 -25.84
C GLY A 192 -16.96 26.70 -26.12
N ARG A 193 -15.81 26.67 -25.43
CA ARG A 193 -14.68 27.58 -25.68
C ARG A 193 -13.71 26.94 -26.66
N GLN A 194 -13.13 27.75 -27.56
CA GLN A 194 -12.07 27.35 -28.51
C GLN A 194 -10.73 27.87 -28.04
#